data_AF-A0A849MP16-F1
#
_entry.id   AF-A0A849MP16-F1
#
_cell.length_a   1.000
_cell.length_b   1.000
_cell.length_c   1.000
_cell.angle_alpha   90.00
_cell.angle_beta   90.00
_cell.angle_gamma   90.00
#
_symmetry.space_group_name_H-M   'P 1'
#
loop_
_entity.id
_entity.type
_entity.pdbx_description
1 polymer ?
#
loop_
_entity_poly.entity_id
_entity_poly.type
_entity_poly.pdbx_seq_one_letter_code
_entity_poly.pdbx_strand_id
1 'polypeptide(L)' 'MAKVTLQGKETNTNGDLPIEGSDAPGFSLVNNKLDDVTLASYVGKKKLLNIIPSLDTEVCALSTKIFNDAALAVL' A
#
# COMPACT_ATOMS: atom_id res chain seq x y z
N MET A 1 4.29 4.08 16.47
CA MET A 1 4.82 3.14 15.48
C MET A 1 4.04 1.83 15.56
N ALA A 2 3.90 1.10 14.45
CA ALA A 2 3.20 -0.18 14.44
C ALA A 2 4.15 -1.34 14.75
N LYS A 3 3.72 -2.25 15.63
CA LYS A 3 4.43 -3.49 15.97
C LYS A 3 4.03 -4.59 14.99
N VAL A 4 5.01 -5.23 14.36
CA VAL A 4 4.80 -6.31 13.38
C VAL A 4 5.76 -7.47 13.63
N THR A 5 5.47 -8.63 13.03
CA THR A 5 6.33 -9.82 13.14
C THR A 5 6.82 -10.21 11.76
N LEU A 6 8.14 -10.34 11.60
CA LEU A 6 8.79 -10.82 10.37
C LEU A 6 9.54 -12.11 10.69
N GLN A 7 9.14 -13.22 10.06
CA GLN A 7 9.76 -14.55 10.28
C GLN A 7 9.83 -14.94 11.77
N GLY A 8 8.77 -14.65 12.53
CA GLY A 8 8.70 -14.93 13.97
C GLY A 8 9.44 -13.94 14.85
N LYS A 9 10.17 -12.96 14.28
CA LYS A 9 10.86 -11.91 15.04
C LYS A 9 10.01 -10.65 15.09
N GLU A 10 9.80 -10.12 16.29
CA GLU A 10 9.15 -8.83 16.48
C GLU A 10 10.02 -7.68 15.95
N THR A 11 9.39 -6.76 15.24
CA THR A 11 10.00 -5.54 14.71
C THR A 11 8.98 -4.40 14.67
N ASN A 12 9.44 -3.17 14.45
CA ASN A 12 8.59 -1.99 14.40
C ASN A 12 8.73 -1.29 13.04
N THR A 13 7.64 -0.67 12.58
CA THR A 13 7.71 0.33 11.52
C THR A 13 8.44 1.58 12.02
N ASN A 14 8.90 2.44 11.11
CA ASN A 14 9.60 3.68 11.44
C ASN A 14 8.66 4.89 11.69
N GLY A 15 7.34 4.66 11.66
CA GLY A 15 6.35 5.72 11.78
C GLY A 15 4.98 5.18 12.18
N ASP A 16 4.04 6.10 12.38
CA ASP A 16 2.65 5.81 12.71
C ASP A 16 1.81 5.58 11.47
N LEU A 17 0.85 4.66 11.57
CA LEU A 17 -0.17 4.48 10.54
C LEU A 17 -1.21 5.60 10.64
N PRO A 18 -1.79 6.06 9.51
CA PRO A 18 -2.90 7.00 9.53
C PRO A 18 -4.06 6.45 10.34
N ILE A 19 -4.71 7.33 11.11
CA ILE A 19 -5.88 6.96 11.93
C ILE A 19 -7.12 6.99 11.05
N GLU A 20 -8.07 6.09 11.30
CA GLU A 20 -9.35 6.11 10.58
C GLU A 20 -10.05 7.47 10.72
N GLY A 21 -10.56 7.99 9.61
CA GLY A 21 -11.22 9.30 9.55
C GLY A 21 -10.27 10.50 9.45
N SER A 22 -8.95 10.32 9.57
CA SER A 22 -8.00 11.40 9.26
C SER A 22 -7.78 11.55 7.76
N ASP A 23 -7.37 12.75 7.34
CA ASP A 23 -6.90 12.96 5.97
C ASP A 23 -5.69 12.06 5.67
N ALA A 24 -5.68 11.48 4.45
CA ALA A 24 -4.58 10.62 4.02
C ALA A 24 -3.30 11.45 3.84
N PRO A 25 -2.14 11.01 4.38
CA PRO A 25 -0.88 11.70 4.16
C PRO A 25 -0.54 11.79 2.68
N GLY A 26 -0.01 12.94 2.26
CA GLY A 26 0.51 13.11 0.91
C GLY A 26 1.66 12.15 0.63
N PHE A 27 1.76 11.68 -0.61
CA PHE A 27 2.87 10.88 -1.09
C PHE A 27 3.30 11.34 -2.48
N SER A 28 4.56 11.05 -2.82
CA SER A 28 5.09 11.07 -4.18
C SER A 28 5.79 9.73 -4.40
N LEU A 29 5.30 8.94 -5.34
CA LEU A 29 5.80 7.61 -5.69
C LEU A 29 6.13 7.57 -7.18
N VAL A 30 6.82 6.52 -7.62
CA VAL A 30 7.21 6.35 -9.03
C VAL A 30 6.38 5.24 -9.66
N ASN A 31 5.80 5.50 -10.83
CA ASN A 31 5.02 4.51 -11.58
C ASN A 31 5.93 3.62 -12.47
N ASN A 32 5.33 2.66 -13.19
CA ASN A 32 6.06 1.76 -14.11
C ASN A 32 6.65 2.44 -15.36
N LYS A 33 6.32 3.71 -15.60
CA LYS A 33 6.86 4.56 -16.67
C LYS A 33 7.95 5.50 -16.17
N LEU A 34 8.32 5.40 -14.89
CA LEU A 34 9.28 6.28 -14.20
C LEU A 34 8.78 7.73 -14.01
N ASP A 35 7.46 7.95 -14.10
CA ASP A 35 6.87 9.25 -13.77
C ASP A 35 6.53 9.33 -12.28
N ASP A 36 6.63 10.54 -11.72
CA ASP A 36 6.12 10.85 -10.38
C ASP A 36 4.58 10.81 -10.37
N VAL A 37 4.03 10.05 -9.42
CA VAL A 37 2.61 9.96 -9.10
C VAL A 37 2.37 10.35 -7.66
N THR A 38 1.47 11.31 -7.45
CA THR A 38 1.15 11.82 -6.12
C THR A 38 -0.26 11.45 -5.71
N LEU A 39 -0.62 11.66 -4.44
CA LEU A 39 -2.01 11.49 -3.99
C LEU A 39 -2.99 12.34 -4.82
N ALA A 40 -2.57 13.52 -5.28
CA ALA A 40 -3.36 14.43 -6.10
C ALA A 40 -3.65 13.86 -7.51
N SER A 41 -2.81 12.95 -8.02
CA SER A 41 -3.04 12.25 -9.29
C SER A 41 -4.31 11.38 -9.29
N TYR A 42 -4.88 11.10 -8.11
CA TYR A 42 -6.05 10.23 -7.91
C TYR A 42 -7.27 10.96 -7.31
N VAL A 43 -7.40 12.27 -7.51
CA VAL A 43 -8.58 13.05 -7.06
C VAL A 43 -9.88 12.50 -7.67
N GLY A 44 -10.96 12.54 -6.88
CA GLY A 44 -12.28 12.07 -7.29
C GLY A 44 -12.47 10.54 -7.30
N LYS A 45 -11.42 9.77 -7.03
CA LYS A 45 -11.49 8.30 -6.93
C LYS A 45 -11.43 7.83 -5.48
N LYS A 46 -12.05 6.69 -5.20
CA LYS A 46 -11.72 5.86 -4.02
C LYS A 46 -10.39 5.16 -4.30
N LYS A 47 -9.53 5.09 -3.28
CA LYS A 47 -8.18 4.51 -3.40
C LYS A 47 -8.05 3.42 -2.36
N LEU A 48 -7.52 2.28 -2.77
CA LEU A 48 -7.04 1.25 -1.86
C LEU A 48 -5.53 1.13 -2.05
N LEU A 49 -4.77 1.35 -0.98
CA LEU A 49 -3.31 1.28 -1.01
C LEU A 49 -2.86 -0.11 -0.55
N ASN A 50 -2.49 -0.98 -1.49
CA ASN A 50 -1.92 -2.29 -1.19
C ASN A 50 -0.39 -2.18 -1.06
N ILE A 51 0.11 -2.17 0.18
CA ILE A 51 1.53 -1.95 0.50
C ILE A 51 2.17 -3.29 0.87
N ILE A 52 3.18 -3.72 0.11
CA ILE A 52 3.88 -5.00 0.27
C ILE A 52 5.40 -4.79 0.37
N PRO A 53 6.15 -5.71 1.04
CA PRO A 53 7.60 -5.58 1.15
C PRO A 53 8.35 -5.62 -0.19
N SER A 54 7.97 -6.53 -1.09
CA SER A 54 8.54 -6.64 -2.42
C SER A 54 7.63 -7.45 -3.34
N LEU A 55 7.28 -6.90 -4.50
CA LEU A 55 6.49 -7.60 -5.51
C LEU A 55 7.26 -8.77 -6.16
N ASP A 56 8.58 -8.80 -6.01
CA ASP A 56 9.48 -9.83 -6.60
C ASP A 56 9.55 -11.11 -5.76
N THR A 57 8.62 -11.31 -4.82
CA THR A 57 8.51 -12.53 -4.00
C THR A 57 7.17 -13.21 -4.24
N GLU A 58 7.16 -14.55 -4.30
CA GLU A 58 5.98 -15.33 -4.67
C GLU A 58 4.76 -15.02 -3.81
N VAL A 59 4.93 -14.93 -2.50
CA VAL A 59 3.85 -14.64 -1.54
C VAL A 59 3.26 -13.26 -1.79
N CYS A 60 4.11 -12.24 -1.97
CA CYS A 60 3.63 -10.89 -2.19
C CYS A 60 2.95 -10.76 -3.56
N ALA A 61 3.53 -11.32 -4.62
CA ALA A 61 2.94 -11.33 -5.96
C ALA A 61 1.56 -12.00 -5.98
N LEU A 62 1.43 -13.16 -5.33
CA LEU A 62 0.16 -13.85 -5.21
C LEU A 62 -0.86 -13.01 -4.43
N SER A 63 -0.45 -12.42 -3.30
CA SER A 63 -1.32 -11.56 -2.50
C SER A 63 -1.82 -10.34 -3.26
N THR A 64 -0.95 -9.70 -4.06
CA THR A 64 -1.30 -8.54 -4.89
C THR A 64 -2.28 -8.93 -5.98
N LYS A 65 -2.11 -10.07 -6.62
CA LYS A 65 -3.05 -10.57 -7.63
C LYS A 65 -4.44 -10.77 -7.03
N ILE A 66 -4.54 -11.54 -5.95
CA ILE A 66 -5.82 -11.83 -5.27
C ILE A 66 -6.51 -10.53 -4.83
N PHE A 67 -5.74 -9.60 -4.26
CA PHE A 67 -6.25 -8.30 -3.84
C PHE A 67 -6.84 -7.50 -5.01
N ASN A 68 -6.12 -7.42 -6.13
CA ASN A 68 -6.55 -6.66 -7.30
C ASN A 68 -7.81 -7.27 -7.93
N ASP A 69 -7.88 -8.60 -8.02
CA ASP A 69 -9.05 -9.32 -8.52
C ASP A 69 -10.29 -9.04 -7.63
N ALA A 70 -10.11 -9.03 -6.31
CA ALA A 70 -11.19 -8.72 -5.36
C ALA A 70 -11.60 -7.23 -5.39
N ALA A 71 -10.66 -6.31 -5.54
CA ALA A 71 -10.94 -4.87 -5.57
C ALA A 71 -11.83 -4.48 -6.76
N LEU A 72 -11.67 -5.14 -7.90
CA LEU A 72 -12.52 -4.94 -9.09
C LEU A 72 -13.98 -5.32 -8.84
N ALA A 73 -14.27 -6.18 -7.86
CA ALA A 73 -15.64 -6.57 -7.52
C ALA A 73 -16.35 -5.57 -6.59
N VAL A 74 -15.64 -4.58 -6.03
CA VAL A 74 -16.13 -3.68 -4.96
C VAL A 74 -15.98 -2.20 -5.31
N LEU A 75 -15.28 -1.87 -6.42
CA LEU A 75 -15.13 -0.51 -6.96
C LEU A 75 -16.12 -0.27 -8.10
#